data_AF-A0A182WFN1-F1
#
_entry.id   AF-A0A182WFN1-F1
#
_cell.length_a   1.000
_cell.length_b   1.000
_cell.length_c   1.000
_cell.angle_alpha   90.00
_cell.angle_beta   90.00
_cell.angle_gamma   90.00
#
_symmetry.space_group_name_H-M   'P 1'
#
loop_
_entity.id
_entity.type
_entity.pdbx_description
1 polymer ?
#
loop_
_entity_poly.entity_id
_entity_poly.type
_entity_poly.pdbx_seq_one_letter_code
_entity_poly.pdbx_strand_id
1 'polypeptide(L)'
;MPEHTPAPTPGRAIYGFVLFLLLKTLFFLYVLWAYVPTSWFEMLGLTFLPDKYFALFVPMVALVALTLFAFVIYPSLALSMMPDVDDRETVADNNTIVRCEYRFPDDQSCHQRVEDPFESGWYAKRYCSKHSSRHLETQRTVRVANFCDCPYEGQCLLRKEPEYLPTLRSKDPIPAVKDLSLSQVSRVLYRRLR
;
A
#
# COMPACT_ATOMS: atom_id res chain seq x y z
N MET A 1 -6.80 32.15 6.40
CA MET A 1 -6.58 31.64 5.02
C MET A 1 -6.14 30.19 5.11
N PRO A 2 -6.61 29.28 4.25
CA PRO A 2 -6.15 27.90 4.28
C PRO A 2 -4.75 27.84 3.64
N GLU A 3 -3.71 27.75 4.45
CA GLU A 3 -2.31 27.75 3.99
C GLU A 3 -1.86 26.44 3.33
N HIS A 4 -2.73 25.42 3.35
CA HIS A 4 -2.41 24.05 2.90
C HIS A 4 -2.97 23.68 1.53
N THR A 5 -3.50 24.63 0.76
CA THR A 5 -3.95 24.31 -0.60
C THR A 5 -2.73 24.01 -1.48
N PRO A 6 -2.65 22.88 -2.20
CA PRO A 6 -1.54 22.54 -3.10
C PRO A 6 -1.50 23.42 -4.37
N ALA A 7 -2.44 24.36 -4.51
CA ALA A 7 -2.52 25.26 -5.65
C ALA A 7 -1.24 26.11 -5.78
N PRO A 8 -0.73 26.33 -7.00
CA PRO A 8 0.43 27.17 -7.25
C PRO A 8 0.09 28.62 -6.90
N THR A 9 0.49 29.04 -5.69
CA THR A 9 0.37 30.44 -5.29
C THR A 9 1.60 31.21 -5.74
N PRO A 10 1.45 32.51 -6.12
CA PRO A 10 2.58 33.33 -6.54
C PRO A 10 3.65 33.45 -5.43
N GLY A 11 3.26 33.43 -4.16
CA GLY A 11 4.19 33.40 -3.02
C GLY A 11 5.10 32.17 -3.01
N ARG A 12 4.59 30.97 -3.34
CA ARG A 12 5.41 29.75 -3.40
C ARG A 12 6.40 29.76 -4.58
N ALA A 13 6.05 30.41 -5.68
CA ALA A 13 6.92 30.51 -6.86
C ALA A 13 8.18 31.36 -6.61
N ILE A 14 8.10 32.37 -5.74
CA ILE A 14 9.22 33.25 -5.42
C ILE A 14 10.37 32.48 -4.75
N TYR A 15 10.07 31.56 -3.82
CA TYR A 15 11.12 30.75 -3.17
C TYR A 15 11.88 29.89 -4.17
N GLY A 16 11.16 29.23 -5.08
CA GLY A 16 11.78 28.43 -6.14
C GLY A 16 12.64 29.28 -7.07
N PHE A 17 12.19 30.49 -7.42
CA PHE A 17 12.95 31.41 -8.26
C PHE A 17 14.21 31.94 -7.59
N VAL A 18 14.13 32.36 -6.33
CA VAL A 18 15.30 32.82 -5.55
C VAL A 18 16.30 31.68 -5.37
N LEU A 19 15.82 30.47 -5.04
CA LEU A 19 16.66 29.28 -4.92
C LEU A 19 17.34 28.93 -6.25
N PHE A 20 16.62 29.04 -7.37
CA PHE A 20 17.17 28.81 -8.71
C PHE A 20 18.31 29.79 -9.02
N LEU A 21 18.11 31.09 -8.80
CA LEU A 21 19.15 32.09 -9.02
C LEU A 21 20.37 31.84 -8.13
N LEU A 22 20.15 31.53 -6.85
CA LEU A 22 21.21 31.24 -5.89
C LEU A 22 22.01 29.99 -6.27
N LEU A 23 21.35 28.88 -6.61
CA LEU A 23 22.03 27.67 -7.06
C LEU A 23 22.77 27.89 -8.37
N LYS A 24 22.21 28.68 -9.29
CA LYS A 24 22.84 29.03 -10.56
C LYS A 24 24.12 29.84 -10.36
N THR A 25 24.09 30.85 -9.50
CA THR A 25 25.27 31.68 -9.20
C THR A 25 26.34 30.88 -8.44
N LEU A 26 25.95 30.10 -7.43
CA LEU A 26 26.88 29.22 -6.72
C LEU A 26 27.51 28.18 -7.63
N PHE A 27 26.75 27.62 -8.57
CA PHE A 27 27.29 26.67 -9.55
C PHE A 27 28.33 27.31 -10.46
N PHE A 28 28.09 28.53 -10.95
CA PHE A 28 29.08 29.25 -11.74
C PHE A 28 30.35 29.57 -10.94
N LEU A 29 30.20 30.02 -9.70
CA LEU A 29 31.34 30.27 -8.80
C LEU A 29 32.13 28.98 -8.52
N TYR A 30 31.43 27.87 -8.33
CA TYR A 30 32.03 26.55 -8.14
C TYR A 30 32.83 26.09 -9.35
N VAL A 31 32.27 26.21 -10.56
CA VAL A 31 32.96 25.86 -11.81
C VAL A 31 34.16 26.78 -12.03
N LEU A 32 34.00 28.08 -11.86
CA LEU A 32 35.11 29.05 -11.95
C LEU A 32 36.23 28.66 -10.98
N TRP A 33 35.88 28.38 -9.73
CA TRP A 33 36.84 27.91 -8.74
C TRP A 33 37.48 26.58 -9.16
N ALA A 34 36.75 25.59 -9.67
CA ALA A 34 37.30 24.29 -10.02
C ALA A 34 38.32 24.35 -11.17
N TYR A 35 38.08 25.18 -12.20
CA TYR A 35 38.92 25.23 -13.41
C TYR A 35 40.03 26.28 -13.38
N VAL A 36 39.89 27.36 -12.61
CA VAL A 36 40.91 28.40 -12.54
C VAL A 36 42.10 27.91 -11.68
N PRO A 37 43.36 28.04 -12.16
CA PRO A 37 44.54 27.61 -11.42
C PRO A 37 44.72 28.40 -10.12
N THR A 38 45.31 27.77 -9.11
CA THR A 38 45.53 28.36 -7.77
C THR A 38 46.40 29.61 -7.80
N SER A 39 47.34 29.71 -8.73
CA SER A 39 48.22 30.88 -8.88
C SER A 39 47.45 32.19 -9.08
N TRP A 40 46.32 32.15 -9.79
CA TRP A 40 45.47 33.34 -9.99
C TRP A 40 44.76 33.74 -8.70
N PHE A 41 44.36 32.76 -7.88
CA PHE A 41 43.75 33.01 -6.57
C PHE A 41 44.79 33.56 -5.57
N GLU A 42 46.02 33.08 -5.61
CA GLU A 42 47.12 33.61 -4.79
C GLU A 42 47.42 35.08 -5.14
N MET A 43 47.40 35.46 -6.42
CA MET A 43 47.53 36.86 -6.84
C MET A 43 46.39 37.76 -6.33
N LEU A 44 45.18 37.19 -6.17
CA LEU A 44 44.01 37.87 -5.58
C LEU A 44 44.05 37.90 -4.04
N GLY A 45 45.08 37.34 -3.40
CA GLY A 45 45.21 37.26 -1.94
C GLY A 45 44.37 36.15 -1.28
N LEU A 46 43.84 35.22 -2.08
CA LEU A 46 43.01 34.11 -1.61
C LEU A 46 43.87 32.85 -1.41
N THR A 47 44.58 32.77 -0.29
CA THR A 47 45.57 31.69 -0.02
C THR A 47 45.00 30.48 0.73
N PHE A 48 43.79 30.56 1.29
CA PHE A 48 43.21 29.53 2.16
C PHE A 48 42.02 28.76 1.55
N LEU A 49 41.96 28.64 0.22
CA LEU A 49 40.92 27.82 -0.42
C LEU A 49 41.20 26.31 -0.23
N PRO A 50 40.14 25.48 -0.17
CA PRO A 50 40.30 24.04 -0.11
C PRO A 50 41.00 23.50 -1.36
N ASP A 51 41.59 22.31 -1.25
CA ASP A 51 42.24 21.65 -2.37
C ASP A 51 41.25 21.38 -3.51
N LYS A 52 41.71 21.44 -4.76
CA LYS A 52 40.92 21.20 -5.98
C LYS A 52 40.37 19.78 -6.02
N TYR A 53 40.97 18.82 -5.32
CA TYR A 53 40.42 17.48 -5.13
C TYR A 53 38.97 17.50 -4.64
N PHE A 54 38.60 18.46 -3.79
CA PHE A 54 37.22 18.61 -3.30
C PHE A 54 36.23 18.90 -4.42
N ALA A 55 36.67 19.46 -5.55
CA ALA A 55 35.82 19.70 -6.71
C ALA A 55 35.32 18.40 -7.37
N LEU A 56 35.99 17.28 -7.15
CA LEU A 56 35.55 15.95 -7.61
C LEU A 56 34.91 15.14 -6.49
N PHE A 57 35.44 15.27 -5.27
CA PHE A 57 34.94 14.53 -4.11
C PHE A 57 33.50 14.92 -3.74
N VAL A 58 33.18 16.22 -3.68
CA VAL A 58 31.84 16.72 -3.33
C VAL A 58 30.74 16.17 -4.25
N PRO A 59 30.85 16.27 -5.60
CA PRO A 59 29.81 15.72 -6.47
C PRO A 59 29.71 14.20 -6.39
N MET A 60 30.83 13.47 -6.21
CA MET A 60 30.79 12.02 -6.02
C MET A 60 30.04 11.63 -4.75
N VAL A 61 30.35 12.28 -3.62
CA VAL A 61 29.63 12.03 -2.36
C VAL A 61 28.15 12.40 -2.48
N ALA A 62 27.82 13.50 -3.17
CA ALA A 62 26.44 13.90 -3.40
C ALA A 62 25.67 12.85 -4.23
N LEU A 63 26.28 12.28 -5.27
CA LEU A 63 25.69 11.21 -6.08
C LEU A 63 25.49 9.92 -5.28
N VAL A 64 26.48 9.53 -4.46
CA VAL A 64 26.35 8.37 -3.56
C VAL A 64 25.25 8.59 -2.53
N ALA A 65 25.20 9.78 -1.91
CA ALA A 65 24.14 10.11 -0.96
C ALA A 65 22.76 10.11 -1.62
N LEU A 66 22.63 10.66 -2.83
CA LEU A 66 21.36 10.69 -3.57
C LEU A 66 20.90 9.29 -3.95
N THR A 67 21.81 8.43 -4.42
CA THR A 67 21.47 7.03 -4.76
C THR A 67 21.05 6.23 -3.53
N LEU A 68 21.79 6.34 -2.42
CA LEU A 68 21.40 5.70 -1.15
C LEU A 68 20.06 6.23 -0.66
N PHE A 69 19.83 7.54 -0.74
CA PHE A 69 18.58 8.14 -0.32
C PHE A 69 17.41 7.67 -1.18
N ALA A 70 17.54 7.72 -2.50
CA ALA A 70 16.46 7.41 -3.43
C ALA A 70 16.09 5.91 -3.45
N PHE A 71 17.07 5.01 -3.37
CA PHE A 71 16.83 3.57 -3.52
C PHE A 71 16.75 2.81 -2.21
N VAL A 72 17.37 3.30 -1.14
CA VAL A 72 17.40 2.59 0.14
C VAL A 72 16.56 3.31 1.16
N ILE A 73 16.91 4.55 1.49
CA ILE A 73 16.30 5.27 2.62
C ILE A 73 14.83 5.58 2.33
N TYR A 74 14.53 6.17 1.17
CA TYR A 74 13.18 6.62 0.83
C TYR A 74 12.19 5.46 0.74
N PRO A 75 12.47 4.34 0.02
CA PRO A 75 11.58 3.19 0.01
C PRO A 75 11.46 2.51 1.37
N SER A 76 12.55 2.40 2.13
CA SER A 76 12.50 1.81 3.49
C SER A 76 11.62 2.63 4.43
N LEU A 77 11.74 3.96 4.37
CA LEU A 77 10.91 4.85 5.17
C LEU A 77 9.44 4.75 4.73
N ALA A 78 9.17 4.76 3.43
CA ALA A 78 7.82 4.60 2.89
C ALA A 78 7.19 3.27 3.34
N LEU A 79 7.94 2.17 3.31
CA LEU A 79 7.48 0.87 3.81
C LEU A 79 7.28 0.87 5.33
N SER A 80 8.12 1.58 6.10
CA SER A 80 7.97 1.67 7.56
C SER A 80 6.75 2.49 7.99
N MET A 81 6.26 3.37 7.13
CA MET A 81 5.07 4.20 7.38
C MET A 81 3.77 3.56 6.87
N MET A 82 3.85 2.48 6.10
CA MET A 82 2.67 1.77 5.62
C MET A 82 2.02 0.96 6.76
N PRO A 83 0.68 0.84 6.78
CA PRO A 83 -0.03 -0.06 7.68
C PRO A 83 0.33 -1.54 7.41
N ASP A 84 -0.07 -2.45 8.30
CA ASP A 84 0.24 -3.86 8.13
C ASP A 84 -0.33 -4.42 6.81
N VAL A 85 0.31 -5.46 6.25
CA VAL A 85 -0.13 -6.05 4.98
C VAL A 85 -1.53 -6.66 5.08
N ASP A 86 -1.91 -7.12 6.28
CA ASP A 86 -3.25 -7.65 6.54
C ASP A 86 -4.27 -6.56 6.93
N ASP A 87 -3.82 -5.30 7.10
CA ASP A 87 -4.70 -4.16 7.38
C ASP A 87 -5.41 -3.66 6.10
N ARG A 88 -6.67 -3.30 6.30
CA ARG A 88 -7.65 -3.13 5.23
C ARG A 88 -7.70 -1.71 4.69
N GLU A 89 -7.18 -0.78 5.49
CA GLU A 89 -6.90 0.62 5.13
C GLU A 89 -6.04 0.73 3.87
N THR A 90 -5.26 -0.32 3.55
CA THR A 90 -4.45 -0.40 2.33
C THR A 90 -5.30 -0.47 1.05
N VAL A 91 -6.52 -1.02 1.12
CA VAL A 91 -7.41 -1.23 -0.05
C VAL A 91 -8.61 -0.29 -0.05
N ALA A 92 -9.23 -0.07 1.11
CA ALA A 92 -10.37 0.81 1.25
C ALA A 92 -10.10 1.82 2.36
N ASP A 93 -10.17 3.10 2.03
CA ASP A 93 -10.04 4.19 2.99
C ASP A 93 -11.38 4.46 3.71
N ASN A 94 -11.34 5.26 4.77
CA ASN A 94 -12.54 5.67 5.49
C ASN A 94 -13.55 6.47 4.64
N ASN A 95 -13.14 7.00 3.48
CA ASN A 95 -14.05 7.70 2.56
C ASN A 95 -14.61 6.79 1.46
N THR A 96 -14.31 5.50 1.48
CA THR A 96 -14.79 4.55 0.47
C THR A 96 -16.31 4.46 0.50
N ILE A 97 -16.95 4.81 -0.62
CA ILE A 97 -18.41 4.84 -0.75
C ILE A 97 -18.90 3.53 -1.37
N VAL A 98 -19.49 2.67 -0.54
CA VAL A 98 -20.24 1.50 -1.01
C VAL A 98 -21.72 1.83 -1.05
N ARG A 99 -22.36 1.60 -2.20
CA ARG A 99 -23.81 1.79 -2.39
C ARG A 99 -24.54 0.46 -2.20
N CYS A 100 -25.76 0.56 -1.69
CA CYS A 100 -26.64 -0.59 -1.53
C CYS A 100 -26.99 -1.22 -2.90
N GLU A 101 -26.90 -2.54 -3.01
CA GLU A 101 -27.21 -3.31 -4.24
C GLU A 101 -28.70 -3.70 -4.33
N TYR A 102 -29.52 -3.32 -3.35
CA TYR A 102 -30.93 -3.70 -3.33
C TYR A 102 -31.71 -3.05 -4.48
N ARG A 103 -32.45 -3.87 -5.24
CA ARG A 103 -33.39 -3.45 -6.28
C ARG A 103 -34.82 -3.65 -5.80
N PHE A 104 -35.64 -2.61 -5.94
CA PHE A 104 -37.06 -2.66 -5.65
C PHE A 104 -37.81 -3.43 -6.75
N PRO A 105 -39.02 -3.97 -6.45
CA PRO A 105 -39.87 -4.63 -7.46
C PRO A 105 -40.22 -3.73 -8.66
N ASP A 106 -40.23 -2.41 -8.46
CA ASP A 106 -40.46 -1.38 -9.48
C ASP A 106 -39.21 -1.03 -10.30
N ASP A 107 -38.21 -1.92 -10.30
CA ASP A 107 -36.94 -1.79 -11.01
C ASP A 107 -35.98 -0.67 -10.54
N GLN A 108 -36.37 0.09 -9.53
CA GLN A 108 -35.55 1.16 -8.92
C GLN A 108 -34.45 0.59 -8.00
N SER A 109 -33.28 1.24 -7.93
CA SER A 109 -32.17 0.84 -7.06
C SER A 109 -32.06 1.70 -5.79
N CYS A 110 -31.68 1.09 -4.67
CA CYS A 110 -31.39 1.82 -3.45
C CYS A 110 -30.05 2.59 -3.56
N HIS A 111 -30.06 3.92 -3.51
CA HIS A 111 -28.84 4.74 -3.56
C HIS A 111 -28.22 5.06 -2.19
N GLN A 112 -28.73 4.49 -1.11
CA GLN A 112 -28.23 4.75 0.23
C GLN A 112 -26.79 4.22 0.38
N ARG A 113 -25.93 5.00 1.05
CA ARG A 113 -24.59 4.57 1.47
C ARG A 113 -24.71 3.45 2.51
N VAL A 114 -23.88 2.44 2.39
CA VAL A 114 -23.70 1.41 3.42
C VAL A 114 -22.77 1.94 4.51
N GLU A 115 -23.22 1.92 5.76
CA GLU A 115 -22.42 2.27 6.93
C GLU A 115 -21.44 1.14 7.25
N ASP A 116 -20.18 1.51 7.48
CA ASP A 116 -19.06 0.59 7.76
C ASP A 116 -19.12 -0.68 6.91
N PRO A 117 -18.96 -0.55 5.58
CA PRO A 117 -19.14 -1.66 4.65
C PRO A 117 -18.22 -2.83 4.97
N PHE A 118 -17.12 -2.58 5.64
CA PHE A 118 -16.06 -3.54 5.88
C PHE A 118 -16.02 -4.08 7.33
N GLU A 119 -17.03 -3.85 8.18
CA GLU A 119 -16.97 -4.27 9.60
C GLU A 119 -16.66 -5.77 9.83
N SER A 120 -17.17 -6.68 8.99
CA SER A 120 -17.16 -8.14 9.24
C SER A 120 -16.09 -8.95 8.46
N GLY A 121 -15.10 -8.29 7.86
CA GLY A 121 -14.06 -8.92 7.02
C GLY A 121 -14.05 -8.37 5.60
N TRP A 122 -13.07 -8.73 4.77
CA TRP A 122 -12.69 -8.08 3.48
C TRP A 122 -13.81 -7.81 2.45
N TYR A 123 -14.99 -8.40 2.62
CA TYR A 123 -16.13 -8.13 1.76
C TYR A 123 -16.93 -6.92 2.22
N ALA A 124 -17.21 -6.02 1.29
CA ALA A 124 -18.15 -4.94 1.51
C ALA A 124 -19.56 -5.51 1.72
N LYS A 125 -20.23 -5.10 2.81
CA LYS A 125 -21.67 -5.27 3.01
C LYS A 125 -22.39 -4.75 1.77
N ARG A 126 -23.19 -5.62 1.14
CA ARG A 126 -23.90 -5.29 -0.11
C ARG A 126 -25.17 -4.47 0.12
N TYR A 127 -25.71 -4.52 1.32
CA TYR A 127 -27.00 -3.93 1.66
C TYR A 127 -26.85 -2.90 2.78
N CYS A 128 -27.62 -1.81 2.70
CA CYS A 128 -27.71 -0.83 3.77
C CYS A 128 -28.43 -1.42 5.00
N SER A 129 -28.32 -0.76 6.16
CA SER A 129 -28.94 -1.20 7.42
C SER A 129 -30.44 -1.52 7.28
N LYS A 130 -31.15 -0.79 6.41
CA LYS A 130 -32.59 -1.00 6.12
C LYS A 130 -32.88 -2.30 5.35
N HIS A 131 -31.94 -2.80 4.56
CA HIS A 131 -32.11 -3.98 3.69
C HIS A 131 -31.25 -5.18 4.12
N SER A 132 -30.32 -4.99 5.06
CA SER A 132 -29.39 -6.01 5.57
C SER A 132 -30.10 -7.21 6.23
N SER A 133 -31.18 -6.97 6.99
CA SER A 133 -31.91 -8.02 7.72
C SER A 133 -32.64 -9.03 6.84
N ARG A 134 -32.89 -8.70 5.56
CA ARG A 134 -33.59 -9.60 4.62
C ARG A 134 -32.66 -10.64 3.97
N HIS A 135 -31.35 -10.41 4.01
CA HIS A 135 -30.33 -11.29 3.45
C HIS A 135 -29.24 -11.53 4.49
N LEU A 136 -29.59 -12.15 5.63
CA LEU A 136 -28.57 -12.72 6.50
C LEU A 136 -27.83 -13.78 5.69
N GLU A 137 -26.66 -13.41 5.19
CA GLU A 137 -25.70 -14.32 4.59
C GLU A 137 -25.49 -15.42 5.61
N THR A 138 -26.06 -16.58 5.32
CA THR A 138 -25.77 -17.82 6.04
C THR A 138 -24.29 -18.01 5.83
N GLN A 139 -23.48 -17.60 6.81
CA GLN A 139 -22.07 -17.97 6.87
C GLN A 139 -22.08 -19.49 6.92
N ARG A 140 -21.96 -20.10 5.74
CA ARG A 140 -21.72 -21.52 5.57
C ARG A 140 -20.31 -21.78 6.06
N THR A 141 -20.14 -21.77 7.38
CA THR A 141 -19.24 -22.75 7.97
C THR A 141 -19.82 -24.07 7.48
N VAL A 142 -19.13 -24.71 6.53
CA VAL A 142 -19.57 -25.99 5.97
C VAL A 142 -19.41 -27.00 7.10
N ARG A 143 -20.40 -27.05 8.00
CA ARG A 143 -20.52 -28.12 8.97
C ARG A 143 -20.79 -29.38 8.14
N VAL A 144 -19.91 -30.38 8.29
CA VAL A 144 -20.07 -31.68 7.63
C VAL A 144 -21.42 -32.24 8.02
N ALA A 145 -22.38 -32.21 7.09
CA ALA A 145 -23.73 -32.69 7.32
C ALA A 145 -23.73 -34.21 7.52
N ASN A 146 -24.71 -34.74 8.25
CA ASN A 146 -24.91 -36.18 8.41
C ASN A 146 -25.36 -36.87 7.12
N PHE A 147 -25.64 -36.11 6.06
CA PHE A 147 -26.27 -36.58 4.84
C PHE A 147 -25.32 -36.52 3.65
N CYS A 148 -25.26 -37.60 2.87
CA CYS A 148 -24.51 -37.73 1.63
C CYS A 148 -25.46 -37.37 0.46
N ASP A 149 -25.29 -36.21 -0.18
CA ASP A 149 -26.04 -35.81 -1.39
C ASP A 149 -25.50 -36.45 -2.69
N CYS A 150 -24.82 -37.61 -2.60
CA CYS A 150 -24.20 -38.23 -3.77
C CYS A 150 -25.26 -38.85 -4.70
N PRO A 151 -25.29 -38.49 -6.01
CA PRO A 151 -26.26 -39.02 -6.96
C PRO A 151 -26.03 -40.51 -7.32
N TYR A 152 -24.83 -41.04 -7.05
CA TYR A 152 -24.48 -42.44 -7.27
C TYR A 152 -24.04 -43.08 -5.94
N GLU A 153 -24.81 -44.06 -5.46
CA GLU A 153 -24.62 -44.67 -4.14
C GLU A 153 -23.25 -45.36 -3.98
N GLY A 154 -22.67 -45.88 -5.05
CA GLY A 154 -21.39 -46.61 -5.02
C GLY A 154 -20.15 -45.75 -4.74
N GLN A 155 -20.28 -44.41 -4.76
CA GLN A 155 -19.17 -43.47 -4.56
C GLN A 155 -19.25 -42.68 -3.24
N CYS A 156 -20.30 -42.84 -2.43
CA CYS A 156 -20.39 -42.16 -1.14
C CYS A 156 -19.45 -42.80 -0.11
N LEU A 157 -18.41 -42.06 0.30
CA LEU A 157 -17.46 -42.44 1.34
C LEU A 157 -18.14 -42.70 2.70
N LEU A 158 -19.14 -41.89 3.06
CA LEU A 158 -19.85 -41.97 4.34
C LEU A 158 -20.64 -43.27 4.54
N ARG A 159 -20.99 -43.96 3.45
CA ARG A 159 -21.71 -45.25 3.49
C ARG A 159 -20.76 -46.46 3.44
N LYS A 160 -19.57 -46.29 2.85
CA LYS A 160 -18.50 -47.30 2.87
C LYS A 160 -17.82 -47.37 4.24
N GLU A 161 -17.59 -46.22 4.86
CA GLU A 161 -16.90 -46.09 6.15
C GLU A 161 -17.68 -45.12 7.07
N PRO A 162 -18.71 -45.62 7.80
CA PRO A 162 -19.52 -44.76 8.67
C PRO A 162 -18.74 -44.20 9.87
N GLU A 163 -17.64 -44.86 10.28
CA GLU A 163 -16.78 -44.41 11.38
C GLU A 163 -15.85 -43.25 11.01
N TYR A 164 -15.76 -42.86 9.74
CA TYR A 164 -14.86 -41.79 9.30
C TYR A 164 -15.45 -40.37 9.57
N LEU A 165 -16.75 -40.27 9.85
CA LEU A 165 -17.44 -39.03 10.22
C LEU A 165 -16.86 -38.28 11.44
N PRO A 166 -16.64 -38.93 12.60
CA PRO A 166 -16.03 -38.27 13.75
C PRO A 166 -14.63 -37.73 13.45
N THR A 167 -13.83 -38.45 12.65
CA THR A 167 -12.49 -38.02 12.24
C THR A 167 -12.53 -36.80 11.29
N LEU A 168 -13.55 -36.72 10.44
CA LEU A 168 -13.77 -35.55 9.59
C LEU A 168 -14.22 -34.32 10.40
N ARG A 169 -15.02 -34.51 11.45
CA ARG A 169 -15.43 -33.42 12.34
C ARG A 169 -14.35 -32.96 13.30
N SER A 170 -13.41 -33.84 13.64
CA SER A 170 -12.26 -33.48 14.48
C SER A 170 -11.22 -32.66 13.74
N LYS A 171 -11.26 -32.62 12.40
CA LYS A 171 -10.42 -31.73 11.61
C LYS A 171 -10.99 -30.32 11.66
N ASP A 172 -10.09 -29.35 11.75
CA ASP A 172 -10.49 -27.94 11.69
C ASP A 172 -11.23 -27.67 10.37
N PRO A 173 -12.36 -26.96 10.42
CA PRO A 173 -13.06 -26.58 9.21
C PRO A 173 -12.14 -25.69 8.37
N ILE A 174 -12.18 -25.91 7.05
CA ILE A 174 -11.43 -25.07 6.12
C ILE A 174 -11.96 -23.64 6.30
N PRO A 175 -11.10 -22.67 6.67
CA PRO A 175 -11.54 -21.28 6.82
C PRO A 175 -12.06 -20.78 5.48
N ALA A 176 -13.06 -19.90 5.52
CA ALA A 176 -13.51 -19.28 4.30
C ALA A 176 -12.35 -18.44 3.72
N VAL A 177 -12.30 -18.30 2.39
CA VAL A 177 -11.22 -17.55 1.72
C VAL A 177 -11.08 -16.12 2.28
N LYS A 178 -12.18 -15.55 2.79
CA LYS A 178 -12.25 -14.24 3.44
C LYS A 178 -11.51 -14.13 4.78
N ASP A 179 -11.29 -15.25 5.47
CA ASP A 179 -10.70 -15.30 6.82
C ASP A 179 -9.18 -15.61 6.75
N LEU A 180 -8.64 -15.82 5.53
CA LEU A 180 -7.22 -16.04 5.31
C LEU A 180 -6.46 -14.72 5.36
N SER A 181 -5.33 -14.69 6.06
CA SER A 181 -4.44 -13.52 6.04
C SER A 181 -3.69 -13.46 4.72
N LEU A 182 -3.61 -12.26 4.15
CA LEU A 182 -2.99 -12.00 2.85
C LEU A 182 -1.48 -12.22 2.94
N SER A 183 -0.88 -11.91 4.09
CA SER A 183 0.51 -12.21 4.46
C SER A 183 0.81 -13.72 4.48
N GLN A 184 -0.11 -14.55 4.99
CA GLN A 184 0.06 -16.01 4.99
C GLN A 184 -0.06 -16.59 3.58
N VAL A 185 -1.06 -16.14 2.81
CA VAL A 185 -1.27 -16.60 1.43
C VAL A 185 -0.06 -16.25 0.56
N SER A 186 0.41 -15.00 0.62
CA SER A 186 1.60 -14.55 -0.11
C SER A 186 2.84 -15.34 0.30
N ARG A 187 3.07 -15.57 1.60
CA ARG A 187 4.16 -16.46 2.06
C ARG A 187 4.05 -17.84 1.44
N VAL A 188 2.87 -18.47 1.42
CA VAL A 188 2.73 -19.82 0.84
C VAL A 188 2.99 -19.83 -0.67
N LEU A 189 2.44 -18.87 -1.41
CA LEU A 189 2.59 -18.78 -2.87
C LEU A 189 4.04 -18.50 -3.29
N TYR A 190 4.68 -17.52 -2.66
CA TYR A 190 6.01 -17.07 -3.06
C TYR A 190 7.16 -17.85 -2.40
N ARG A 191 6.91 -18.62 -1.33
CA ARG A 191 7.93 -19.48 -0.70
C ARG A 191 8.35 -20.67 -1.56
N ARG A 192 7.55 -21.07 -2.56
CA ARG A 192 7.89 -22.15 -3.50
C ARG A 192 8.71 -21.71 -4.70
N LEU A 193 8.91 -20.40 -4.89
CA LEU A 193 9.67 -19.84 -6.02
C LEU A 193 11.16 -19.67 -5.72
N ARG A 194 11.66 -20.29 -4.65
CA ARG A 194 13.07 -20.32 -4.26
C ARG A 194 13.49 -21.75 -3.97
#